data_AF-A0A7S1Z544-F1
#
_entry.id   AF-A0A7S1Z544-F1
#
_cell.length_a   1.000
_cell.length_b   1.000
_cell.length_c   1.000
_cell.angle_alpha   90.00
_cell.angle_beta   90.00
_cell.angle_gamma   90.00
#
_symmetry.space_group_name_H-M   'P 1'
#
loop_
_entity.id
_entity.type
_entity.pdbx_description
1 polymer ?
#
loop_
_entity_poly.entity_id
_entity_poly.type
_entity_poly.pdbx_seq_one_letter_code
_entity_poly.pdbx_strand_id
1 'polypeptide(L)'
;KINAKVVLGDRDVDVTLRRLTEALARTDLKKLTASDSELERSLKAFVPDDMKSDVSMDRSLTRDQLSRYVETVKARENVRAVMSQLKAAAPELYGAMVAERDEYMARGLQSLGEFGTVVAVMGIAHLDGVEGNLMSYGWEPVKAPACAPR
;
A
#
# COMPACT_ATOMS: atom_id res chain seq x y z
N LYS A 1 -25.58 -4.30 -17.65
CA LYS A 1 -25.27 -3.01 -16.98
C LYS A 1 -25.53 -3.20 -15.50
N ILE A 2 -24.53 -2.98 -14.65
CA ILE A 2 -24.75 -2.94 -13.20
C ILE A 2 -25.36 -1.57 -12.92
N ASN A 3 -26.52 -1.52 -12.27
CA ASN A 3 -27.23 -0.26 -11.95
C ASN A 3 -26.54 0.47 -10.78
N ALA A 4 -25.26 0.80 -10.95
CA ALA A 4 -24.40 1.37 -9.93
C ALA A 4 -23.64 2.60 -10.46
N LYS A 5 -23.46 3.60 -9.61
CA LYS A 5 -22.62 4.77 -9.89
C LYS A 5 -21.17 4.40 -9.62
N VAL A 6 -20.32 4.56 -10.62
CA VAL A 6 -18.87 4.32 -10.50
C VAL A 6 -18.19 5.63 -10.13
N VAL A 7 -17.34 5.59 -9.10
CA VAL A 7 -16.59 6.75 -8.60
C VAL A 7 -15.11 6.37 -8.54
N LEU A 8 -14.23 7.27 -8.98
CA LEU A 8 -12.79 7.14 -8.78
C LEU A 8 -12.47 7.66 -7.38
N GLY A 9 -12.20 6.73 -6.46
CA GLY A 9 -12.07 7.05 -5.02
C GLY A 9 -10.66 7.48 -4.58
N ASP A 10 -9.64 7.28 -5.41
CA ASP A 10 -8.25 7.62 -5.09
C ASP A 10 -7.87 9.02 -5.57
N ARG A 11 -6.77 9.53 -5.03
CA ARG A 11 -6.19 10.83 -5.37
C ARG A 11 -5.60 10.81 -6.78
N ASP A 12 -5.65 11.96 -7.45
CA ASP A 12 -4.95 12.18 -8.70
C ASP A 12 -3.44 11.85 -8.57
N VAL A 13 -2.90 11.17 -9.58
CA VAL A 13 -1.50 10.77 -9.63
C VAL A 13 -0.57 11.97 -9.67
N ASP A 14 -0.95 13.08 -10.31
CA ASP A 14 -0.11 14.28 -10.44
C ASP A 14 0.10 14.96 -9.09
N VAL A 15 -0.93 14.95 -8.23
CA VAL A 15 -0.81 15.40 -6.84
C VAL A 15 0.16 14.50 -6.09
N THR A 16 0.08 13.19 -6.30
CA THR A 16 0.96 12.23 -5.65
C THR A 16 2.42 12.41 -6.09
N LEU A 17 2.67 12.58 -7.38
CA LEU A 17 4.01 12.82 -7.91
C LEU A 17 4.60 14.12 -7.37
N ARG A 18 3.82 15.20 -7.33
CA ARG A 18 4.26 16.46 -6.74
C ARG A 18 4.63 16.31 -5.26
N ARG A 19 3.76 15.69 -4.47
CA ARG A 19 4.01 15.44 -3.03
C ARG A 19 5.22 14.55 -2.80
N LEU A 20 5.39 13.55 -3.65
CA LEU A 20 6.56 12.68 -3.64
C LEU A 20 7.85 13.46 -3.92
N THR A 21 7.86 14.34 -4.92
CA THR A 21 9.01 15.20 -5.21
C THR A 21 9.34 16.12 -4.03
N GLU A 22 8.32 16.72 -3.40
CA GLU A 22 8.50 17.55 -2.20
C GLU A 22 9.06 16.75 -1.02
N ALA A 23 8.59 15.52 -0.82
CA ALA A 23 9.07 14.63 0.24
C ALA A 23 10.52 14.20 0.00
N LEU A 24 10.87 13.85 -1.24
CA LEU A 24 12.24 13.49 -1.63
C LEU A 24 13.20 14.66 -1.41
N ALA A 25 12.80 15.90 -1.71
CA ALA A 25 13.62 17.08 -1.47
C ALA A 25 13.90 17.33 0.02
N ARG A 26 13.04 16.84 0.93
CA ARG A 26 13.17 17.00 2.38
C ARG A 26 13.79 15.79 3.07
N THR A 27 13.79 14.63 2.42
CA THR A 27 14.27 13.38 2.97
C THR A 27 15.76 13.22 2.66
N ASP A 28 16.58 12.97 3.68
CA ASP A 28 17.99 12.65 3.48
C ASP A 28 18.13 11.21 2.95
N LEU A 29 18.16 11.08 1.62
CA LEU A 29 18.26 9.80 0.92
C LEU A 29 19.49 8.98 1.32
N LYS A 30 20.56 9.63 1.81
CA LYS A 30 21.78 8.93 2.24
C LYS A 30 21.54 8.02 3.44
N LYS A 31 20.54 8.32 4.28
CA LYS A 31 20.14 7.46 5.40
C LYS A 31 19.38 6.21 4.95
N LEU A 32 18.71 6.29 3.80
CA LEU A 32 17.95 5.18 3.23
C LEU A 32 18.83 4.23 2.41
N THR A 33 19.80 4.79 1.68
CA THR A 33 20.72 4.04 0.80
C THR A 33 22.04 3.65 1.47
N ALA A 34 22.24 3.98 2.74
CA ALA A 34 23.34 3.43 3.50
C ALA A 34 23.18 1.90 3.52
N SER A 35 24.21 1.17 3.07
CA SER A 35 24.21 -0.29 2.84
C SER A 35 23.97 -1.15 4.11
N ASP A 36 23.63 -0.50 5.23
CA ASP A 36 23.33 -1.08 6.53
C ASP A 36 21.93 -0.65 7.06
N SER A 37 21.11 -0.01 6.23
CA SER A 37 19.77 0.42 6.63
C SER A 37 18.86 -0.80 6.87
N GLU A 38 18.04 -0.74 7.93
CA GLU A 38 17.08 -1.79 8.27
C GLU A 38 16.10 -2.09 7.13
N LEU A 39 15.84 -1.08 6.29
CA LEU A 39 15.04 -1.17 5.09
C LEU A 39 15.70 -2.09 4.04
N GLU A 40 17.00 -1.92 3.78
CA GLU A 40 17.74 -2.82 2.89
C GLU A 40 17.77 -4.25 3.42
N ARG A 41 18.03 -4.46 4.71
CA ARG A 41 18.05 -5.81 5.30
C ARG A 41 16.70 -6.49 5.18
N SER A 42 15.63 -5.73 5.33
CA SER A 42 14.29 -6.28 5.29
C SER A 42 13.85 -6.55 3.86
N LEU A 43 14.12 -5.65 2.91
CA LEU A 43 13.96 -5.93 1.49
C LEU A 43 14.77 -7.16 1.08
N LYS A 44 16.04 -7.29 1.54
CA LYS A 44 16.88 -8.48 1.34
C LYS A 44 16.38 -9.73 2.06
N ALA A 45 15.64 -9.60 3.16
CA ALA A 45 15.03 -10.73 3.87
C ALA A 45 13.78 -11.26 3.14
N PHE A 46 13.13 -10.40 2.35
CA PHE A 46 12.04 -10.79 1.45
C PHE A 46 12.54 -11.21 0.04
N VAL A 47 13.85 -11.16 -0.21
CA VAL A 47 14.51 -11.69 -1.40
C VAL A 47 15.13 -13.05 -1.06
N PRO A 48 14.73 -14.16 -1.72
CA PRO A 48 15.32 -15.48 -1.51
C PRO A 48 16.85 -15.49 -1.69
N ASP A 49 17.56 -16.35 -0.96
CA ASP A 49 19.03 -16.46 -0.98
C ASP A 49 19.59 -16.68 -2.40
N ASP A 50 18.82 -17.35 -3.25
CA ASP A 50 19.04 -17.66 -4.66
C ASP A 50 19.03 -16.44 -5.59
N MET A 51 18.61 -15.25 -5.14
CA MET A 51 18.67 -13.99 -5.90
C MET A 51 19.55 -12.92 -5.24
N LYS A 52 20.23 -13.21 -4.11
CA LYS A 52 21.10 -12.23 -3.44
C LYS A 52 22.34 -11.84 -4.26
N SER A 53 22.75 -12.66 -5.22
CA SER A 53 23.84 -12.37 -6.16
C SER A 53 23.41 -11.62 -7.43
N ASP A 54 22.10 -11.59 -7.75
CA ASP A 54 21.57 -11.20 -9.08
C ASP A 54 20.91 -9.81 -9.11
N VAL A 55 21.14 -8.97 -8.10
CA VAL A 55 20.83 -7.52 -8.20
C VAL A 55 21.75 -6.83 -9.23
N SER A 56 22.66 -7.59 -9.87
CA SER A 56 23.36 -7.22 -11.09
C SER A 56 22.53 -7.62 -12.32
N MET A 57 21.54 -6.80 -12.66
CA MET A 57 20.99 -6.59 -14.01
C MET A 57 21.20 -7.71 -15.07
N ASP A 58 20.54 -8.88 -14.98
CA ASP A 58 20.21 -9.69 -16.18
C ASP A 58 18.98 -10.61 -16.00
N ARG A 59 18.26 -10.82 -17.10
CA ARG A 59 16.92 -11.42 -17.22
C ARG A 59 16.94 -12.95 -17.22
N SER A 60 16.18 -13.59 -16.33
CA SER A 60 15.43 -14.84 -16.63
C SER A 60 14.55 -15.28 -15.45
N LEU A 61 13.58 -14.45 -15.03
CA LEU A 61 12.47 -14.96 -14.20
C LEU A 61 11.38 -15.49 -15.12
N THR A 62 11.06 -16.78 -15.03
CA THR A 62 9.92 -17.36 -15.77
C THR A 62 8.61 -16.74 -15.27
N ARG A 63 7.60 -16.66 -16.13
CA ARG A 63 6.29 -16.06 -15.80
C ARG A 63 5.65 -16.72 -14.57
N ASP A 64 5.82 -18.03 -14.43
CA ASP A 64 5.28 -18.80 -13.31
C ASP A 64 6.04 -18.56 -12.00
N GLN A 65 7.37 -18.40 -12.06
CA GLN A 65 8.17 -18.01 -10.89
C GLN A 65 7.87 -16.58 -10.45
N LEU A 66 7.70 -15.66 -11.41
CA LEU A 66 7.29 -14.29 -11.13
C LEU A 66 5.87 -14.24 -10.53
N SER A 67 4.92 -15.06 -11.03
CA SER A 67 3.56 -15.11 -10.50
C SER A 67 3.52 -15.62 -9.06
N ARG A 68 4.24 -16.70 -8.76
CA ARG A 68 4.35 -17.24 -7.39
C ARG A 68 5.06 -16.27 -6.45
N TYR A 69 6.09 -15.56 -6.92
CA TYR A 69 6.74 -14.49 -6.17
C TYR A 69 5.76 -13.35 -5.86
N VAL A 70 5.03 -12.89 -6.88
CA VAL A 70 3.98 -11.87 -6.72
C VAL A 70 2.90 -12.34 -5.73
N GLU A 71 2.54 -13.63 -5.72
CA GLU A 71 1.59 -14.20 -4.75
C GLU A 71 2.14 -14.25 -3.32
N THR A 72 3.40 -14.63 -3.12
CA THR A 72 4.03 -14.65 -1.79
C THR A 72 4.30 -13.24 -1.24
N VAL A 73 4.63 -12.27 -2.11
CA VAL A 73 4.77 -10.85 -1.75
C VAL A 73 3.40 -10.18 -1.51
N LYS A 74 2.32 -10.71 -2.10
CA LYS A 74 0.94 -10.27 -1.85
C LYS A 74 0.37 -10.68 -0.49
N ALA A 75 1.10 -11.43 0.33
CA ALA A 75 0.70 -11.67 1.72
C ALA A 75 0.54 -10.32 2.43
N ARG A 76 -0.63 -10.08 3.03
CA ARG A 76 -0.98 -8.81 3.68
C ARG A 76 0.07 -8.45 4.74
N GLU A 77 0.60 -9.45 5.40
CA GLU A 77 1.64 -9.38 6.43
C GLU A 77 2.97 -8.85 5.87
N ASN A 78 3.37 -9.27 4.67
CA ASN A 78 4.63 -8.85 4.03
C ASN A 78 4.54 -7.41 3.55
N VAL A 79 3.42 -7.03 2.93
CA VAL A 79 3.19 -5.63 2.53
C VAL A 79 3.17 -4.71 3.75
N ARG A 80 2.51 -5.12 4.83
CA ARG A 80 2.51 -4.38 6.10
C ARG A 80 3.92 -4.18 6.65
N ALA A 81 4.76 -5.22 6.64
CA ALA A 81 6.13 -5.13 7.15
C ALA A 81 6.96 -4.09 6.38
N VAL A 82 6.91 -4.13 5.04
CA VAL A 82 7.62 -3.18 4.18
C VAL A 82 7.12 -1.75 4.40
N MET A 83 5.80 -1.56 4.47
CA MET A 83 5.21 -0.23 4.70
C MET A 83 5.56 0.33 6.08
N SER A 84 5.57 -0.51 7.11
CA SER A 84 5.95 -0.13 8.48
C SER A 84 7.40 0.36 8.53
N GLN A 85 8.31 -0.32 7.83
CA GLN A 85 9.72 0.05 7.79
C GLN A 85 9.96 1.32 6.97
N LEU A 86 9.27 1.48 5.84
CA LEU A 86 9.33 2.72 5.07
C LEU A 86 8.82 3.90 5.92
N LYS A 87 7.73 3.71 6.66
CA LYS A 87 7.21 4.71 7.60
C LYS A 87 8.21 5.08 8.69
N ALA A 88 8.96 4.11 9.22
CA ALA A 88 9.98 4.37 10.24
C ALA A 88 11.22 5.07 9.66
N ALA A 89 11.68 4.67 8.49
CA ALA A 89 12.91 5.17 7.89
C ALA A 89 12.73 6.53 7.17
N ALA A 90 11.58 6.75 6.54
CA ALA A 90 11.26 7.94 5.77
C ALA A 90 9.76 8.30 5.90
N PRO A 91 9.34 8.84 7.06
CA PRO A 91 7.93 9.13 7.33
C PRO A 91 7.32 10.13 6.34
N GLU A 92 8.10 11.10 5.85
CA GLU A 92 7.64 12.07 4.85
C GLU A 92 7.36 11.41 3.50
N LEU A 93 8.22 10.47 3.11
CA LEU A 93 8.08 9.71 1.87
C LEU A 93 6.89 8.76 1.94
N TYR A 94 6.77 8.02 3.04
CA TYR A 94 5.60 7.18 3.32
C TYR A 94 4.30 8.01 3.33
N GLY A 95 4.34 9.19 3.95
CA GLY A 95 3.22 10.13 3.99
C GLY A 95 2.73 10.48 2.59
N ALA A 96 3.63 10.97 1.74
CA ALA A 96 3.31 11.37 0.38
C ALA A 96 2.80 10.22 -0.50
N MET A 97 3.39 9.03 -0.36
CA MET A 97 3.07 7.87 -1.20
C MET A 97 1.80 7.10 -0.78
N VAL A 98 1.51 7.06 0.52
CA VAL A 98 0.51 6.15 1.09
C VAL A 98 -0.43 6.88 2.03
N ALA A 99 0.05 7.41 3.16
CA ALA A 99 -0.83 7.88 4.23
C ALA A 99 -1.78 9.02 3.80
N GLU A 100 -1.28 9.98 3.00
CA GLU A 100 -2.11 11.06 2.47
C GLU A 100 -3.20 10.55 1.53
N ARG A 101 -2.93 9.47 0.80
CA ARG A 101 -3.92 8.83 -0.10
C ARG A 101 -4.94 8.03 0.70
N ASP A 102 -4.52 7.36 1.77
CA ASP A 102 -5.43 6.65 2.67
C ASP A 102 -6.42 7.61 3.31
N GLU A 103 -5.97 8.79 3.73
CA GLU A 103 -6.86 9.83 4.28
C GLU A 103 -7.81 10.36 3.21
N TYR A 104 -7.31 10.64 2.00
CA TYR A 104 -8.12 11.09 0.88
C TYR A 104 -9.22 10.08 0.54
N MET A 105 -8.87 8.80 0.40
CA MET A 105 -9.82 7.71 0.11
C MET A 105 -10.85 7.56 1.23
N ALA A 106 -10.43 7.60 2.50
CA ALA A 106 -11.34 7.50 3.63
C ALA A 106 -12.33 8.67 3.69
N ARG A 107 -11.88 9.91 3.44
CA ARG A 107 -12.77 11.08 3.34
C ARG A 107 -13.72 10.95 2.15
N GLY A 108 -13.24 10.43 1.02
CA GLY A 108 -14.06 10.11 -0.14
C GLY A 108 -15.20 9.15 0.21
N LEU A 109 -14.89 8.06 0.89
CA LEU A 109 -15.90 7.10 1.37
C LEU A 109 -16.90 7.74 2.34
N GLN A 110 -16.43 8.56 3.29
CA GLN A 110 -17.30 9.30 4.21
C GLN A 110 -18.28 10.23 3.48
N SER A 111 -17.85 10.86 2.39
CA SER A 111 -18.70 11.76 1.60
C SER A 111 -19.82 11.04 0.82
N LEU A 112 -19.74 9.72 0.69
CA LEU A 112 -20.71 8.88 -0.03
C LEU A 112 -21.83 8.36 0.89
N GLY A 113 -22.05 8.96 2.05
CA GLY A 113 -23.10 8.55 3.00
C GLY A 113 -24.53 8.63 2.47
N GLU A 114 -24.76 9.29 1.33
CA GLU A 114 -26.06 9.29 0.64
C GLU A 114 -26.42 7.93 0.01
N PHE A 115 -25.43 7.06 -0.21
CA PHE A 115 -25.62 5.73 -0.79
C PHE A 115 -25.86 4.68 0.30
N GLY A 116 -26.92 3.87 0.17
CA GLY A 116 -27.21 2.80 1.12
C GLY A 116 -26.19 1.65 1.11
N THR A 117 -25.44 1.47 0.01
CA THR A 117 -24.35 0.48 -0.07
C THR A 117 -23.23 1.02 -0.96
N VAL A 118 -22.01 1.00 -0.42
CA VAL A 118 -20.78 1.35 -1.14
C VAL A 118 -19.85 0.14 -1.12
N VAL A 119 -19.35 -0.24 -2.29
CA VAL A 119 -18.34 -1.29 -2.43
C VAL A 119 -17.06 -0.63 -2.93
N ALA A 120 -16.03 -0.61 -2.08
CA ALA A 120 -14.72 -0.07 -2.42
C ALA A 120 -13.78 -1.19 -2.86
N VAL A 121 -13.15 -1.02 -4.02
CA VAL A 121 -12.06 -1.88 -4.50
C VAL A 121 -10.77 -1.08 -4.39
N MET A 122 -9.82 -1.56 -3.62
CA MET A 122 -8.58 -0.84 -3.36
C MET A 122 -7.38 -1.77 -3.23
N GLY A 123 -6.20 -1.21 -3.46
CA GLY A 123 -4.94 -1.91 -3.30
C GLY A 123 -4.70 -2.31 -1.84
N ILE A 124 -4.12 -3.50 -1.64
CA ILE A 124 -3.89 -4.08 -0.29
C ILE A 124 -3.08 -3.16 0.64
N ALA A 125 -2.17 -2.37 0.07
CA ALA A 125 -1.34 -1.42 0.81
C ALA A 125 -2.13 -0.31 1.51
N HIS A 126 -3.36 -0.03 1.05
CA HIS A 126 -4.21 1.05 1.55
C HIS A 126 -5.25 0.58 2.58
N LEU A 127 -5.52 -0.73 2.64
CA LEU A 127 -6.63 -1.27 3.44
C LEU A 127 -6.54 -0.85 4.90
N ASP A 128 -5.37 -0.99 5.52
CA ASP A 128 -5.20 -0.70 6.94
C ASP A 128 -5.29 0.78 7.26
N GLY A 129 -4.69 1.63 6.42
CA GLY A 129 -4.71 3.07 6.61
C GLY A 129 -6.10 3.65 6.41
N VAL A 130 -6.82 3.19 5.38
CA VAL A 130 -8.21 3.59 5.14
C VAL A 130 -9.12 3.11 6.26
N GLU A 131 -8.99 1.85 6.70
CA GLU A 131 -9.77 1.31 7.82
C GLU A 131 -9.53 2.12 9.10
N GLY A 132 -8.28 2.42 9.44
CA GLY A 132 -7.94 3.25 10.60
C GLY A 132 -8.52 4.67 10.51
N ASN A 133 -8.46 5.30 9.33
CA ASN A 133 -9.05 6.62 9.12
C ASN A 133 -10.58 6.60 9.24
N LEU A 134 -11.25 5.59 8.66
CA LEU A 134 -12.69 5.43 8.79
C LEU A 134 -13.12 5.23 10.25
N MET A 135 -12.39 4.39 11.00
CA MET A 135 -12.63 4.23 12.44
C MET A 135 -12.47 5.56 13.19
N SER A 136 -11.49 6.39 12.82
CA SER A 136 -11.33 7.73 13.40
C SER A 136 -12.51 8.67 13.11
N TYR A 137 -13.27 8.41 12.03
CA TYR A 137 -14.50 9.13 11.69
C TYR A 137 -15.76 8.53 12.34
N GLY A 138 -15.61 7.51 13.18
CA GLY A 138 -16.70 6.84 13.88
C GLY A 138 -17.29 5.64 13.14
N TRP A 139 -16.62 5.11 12.11
CA TRP A 139 -17.04 3.85 11.49
C TRP A 139 -16.72 2.68 12.39
N GLU A 140 -17.64 1.73 12.47
CA GLU A 140 -17.45 0.50 13.23
C GLU A 140 -17.38 -0.71 12.29
N PRO A 141 -16.43 -1.63 12.51
CA PRO A 141 -16.35 -2.85 11.73
C PRO A 141 -17.55 -3.73 12.03
N VAL A 142 -18.41 -3.93 11.04
CA VAL A 142 -19.51 -4.87 11.14
C VAL A 142 -18.96 -6.27 10.87
N LYS A 143 -19.11 -7.19 11.84
CA LYS A 143 -18.87 -8.62 11.55
C LYS A 143 -19.83 -9.02 10.44
N ALA A 144 -19.27 -9.44 9.30
CA ALA A 144 -20.09 -10.04 8.26
C ALA A 144 -20.92 -11.16 8.91
N PRO A 145 -22.24 -11.23 8.68
CA PRO A 145 -23.01 -12.38 9.10
C PRO A 145 -22.31 -13.61 8.54
N ALA A 146 -22.12 -14.65 9.36
CA ALA A 146 -21.50 -15.88 8.92
C ALA A 146 -22.20 -16.32 7.63
N CYS A 147 -21.50 -16.23 6.50
CA CYS A 147 -22.04 -16.68 5.23
C CYS A 147 -22.42 -18.15 5.44
N ALA A 148 -23.71 -18.47 5.29
CA ALA A 148 -24.13 -19.85 5.18
C ALA A 148 -23.28 -20.48 4.05
N PRO A 149 -22.70 -21.67 4.27
CA PRO A 149 -21.96 -22.34 3.21
C PRO A 149 -22.88 -22.47 1.99
N ARG A 150 -22.40 -22.01 0.84
CA ARG A 150 -23.09 -22.19 -0.45
C ARG A 150 -23.04 -23.65 -0.88
#